data_AF-A0A445CBV9-F1
#
_entry.id   AF-A0A445CBV9-F1
#
_cell.length_a   1.000
_cell.length_b   1.000
_cell.length_c   1.000
_cell.angle_alpha   90.00
_cell.angle_beta   90.00
_cell.angle_gamma   90.00
#
_symmetry.space_group_name_H-M   'P 1'
#
loop_
_entity.id
_entity.type
_entity.pdbx_description
1 polymer ?
#
loop_
_entity_poly.entity_id
_entity_poly.type
_entity_poly.pdbx_seq_one_letter_code
_entity_poly.pdbx_strand_id
1 'polypeptide(L)'
;MADWVGRFRKEIWHQHCDSRRRFRHMTTNLSECINAVLKGTQYLPISVIVRTTYERLQKLFITKDREAQSQLAARIRFSQRLLAAIEKNREGIQKMRVTHYDRRASVFVVEKLEPFEGWG
;
A
#
# COMPACT_ATOMS: atom_id res chain seq x y z
N MET A 1 -26.91 -12.46 -15.26
CA MET A 1 -26.04 -11.27 -15.43
C MET A 1 -24.71 -11.50 -14.71
N ALA A 2 -23.83 -12.32 -15.30
CA ALA A 2 -22.55 -12.72 -14.72
C ALA A 2 -21.46 -12.81 -15.80
N ASP A 3 -21.36 -11.77 -16.64
CA ASP A 3 -20.38 -11.65 -17.73
C ASP A 3 -18.99 -11.14 -17.25
N TRP A 4 -18.84 -10.87 -15.95
CA TRP A 4 -17.62 -10.26 -15.42
C TRP A 4 -16.53 -11.30 -15.07
N VAL A 5 -16.91 -12.52 -14.70
CA VAL A 5 -15.96 -13.59 -14.32
C VAL A 5 -15.14 -14.09 -15.52
N GLY A 6 -15.68 -13.98 -16.74
CA GLY A 6 -14.98 -14.38 -17.97
C GLY A 6 -13.82 -13.48 -18.39
N ARG A 7 -13.69 -12.27 -17.81
CA ARG A 7 -12.68 -11.27 -18.21
C ARG A 7 -11.37 -11.36 -17.44
N PHE A 8 -11.29 -12.19 -16.40
CA PHE A 8 -10.01 -12.45 -15.74
C PHE A 8 -9.15 -13.35 -16.62
N ARG A 9 -7.97 -12.85 -17.03
CA ARG A 9 -6.94 -13.67 -17.68
C ARG A 9 -6.58 -14.81 -16.73
N LYS A 10 -7.06 -16.01 -17.05
CA LYS A 10 -6.86 -17.22 -16.24
C LYS A 10 -5.37 -17.52 -16.04
N GLU A 11 -4.52 -17.06 -16.97
CA GLU A 11 -3.06 -17.16 -16.90
C GLU A 11 -2.46 -16.43 -15.69
N ILE A 12 -3.04 -15.30 -15.25
CA ILE A 12 -2.52 -14.51 -14.12
C ILE A 12 -2.73 -15.26 -12.80
N TRP A 13 -3.77 -16.08 -12.72
CA TRP A 13 -4.05 -16.94 -11.56
C TRP A 13 -3.38 -18.32 -11.66
N HIS A 14 -2.88 -18.71 -12.84
CA HIS A 14 -2.11 -19.93 -13.08
C HIS A 14 -0.60 -19.70 -13.05
N GLN A 15 -0.13 -18.62 -12.42
CA GLN A 15 1.30 -18.29 -12.33
C GLN A 15 2.08 -19.18 -11.35
N HIS A 16 1.69 -20.45 -11.25
CA HIS A 16 2.46 -21.52 -10.61
C HIS A 16 2.26 -22.88 -11.30
N CYS A 17 2.10 -22.92 -12.63
CA CYS A 17 2.23 -24.16 -13.38
C CYS A 17 3.72 -24.52 -13.53
N ASP A 18 4.23 -25.22 -12.52
CA ASP A 18 5.60 -25.71 -12.48
C ASP A 18 5.91 -26.69 -13.62
N SER A 19 7.01 -26.39 -14.32
CA SER A 19 7.69 -27.31 -15.22
C SER A 19 8.39 -28.41 -14.41
N ARG A 20 7.60 -29.37 -13.89
CA ARG A 20 8.05 -30.66 -13.34
C ARG A 20 9.10 -30.63 -12.21
N ARG A 21 9.14 -29.61 -11.35
CA ARG A 21 10.00 -29.63 -10.15
C ARG A 21 9.16 -29.49 -8.88
N ARG A 22 8.61 -30.62 -8.43
CA ARG A 22 7.95 -30.71 -7.13
C ARG A 22 9.01 -30.70 -6.03
N PHE A 23 9.29 -29.53 -5.46
CA PHE A 23 9.82 -29.51 -4.09
C PHE A 23 8.70 -30.01 -3.17
N ARG A 24 8.87 -31.22 -2.63
CA ARG A 24 7.94 -31.90 -1.70
C ARG A 24 7.79 -31.19 -0.33
N HIS A 25 8.17 -29.92 -0.28
CA HIS A 25 8.14 -29.06 0.91
C HIS A 25 7.63 -27.64 0.59
N MET A 26 6.94 -27.41 -0.53
CA MET A 26 6.22 -26.16 -0.78
C MET A 26 4.86 -26.16 -0.07
N THR A 27 4.95 -25.84 1.23
CA THR A 27 4.08 -24.92 1.99
C THR A 27 2.62 -24.84 1.55
N THR A 28 1.76 -25.41 2.40
CA THR A 28 0.32 -25.15 2.55
C THR A 28 -0.12 -23.92 1.79
N ASN A 29 -0.78 -24.15 0.65
CA ASN A 29 -1.37 -23.10 -0.16
C ASN A 29 -2.22 -22.22 0.77
N LEU A 30 -2.17 -20.89 0.63
CA LEU A 30 -2.93 -19.97 1.49
C LEU A 30 -4.41 -20.40 1.58
N SER A 31 -4.96 -20.93 0.50
CA SER A 31 -6.31 -21.51 0.48
C SER A 31 -6.48 -22.74 1.37
N GLU A 32 -5.49 -23.64 1.46
CA GLU A 32 -5.51 -24.79 2.37
C GLU A 32 -5.36 -24.37 3.83
N CYS A 33 -4.51 -23.38 4.12
CA CYS A 33 -4.37 -22.80 5.46
C CYS A 33 -5.70 -22.16 5.91
N ILE A 34 -6.32 -21.35 5.04
CA ILE A 34 -7.63 -20.76 5.29
C ILE A 34 -8.69 -21.85 5.48
N ASN A 35 -8.69 -22.90 4.66
CA ASN A 35 -9.63 -24.02 4.80
C ASN A 35 -9.43 -24.79 6.11
N ALA A 36 -8.18 -25.03 6.53
CA ALA A 36 -7.87 -25.71 7.78
C ALA A 36 -8.32 -24.88 8.98
N VAL A 37 -8.09 -23.57 8.94
CA VAL A 37 -8.59 -22.63 9.97
C VAL A 37 -10.12 -22.65 10.00
N LEU A 38 -10.80 -22.53 8.85
CA LEU A 38 -12.26 -22.54 8.78
C LEU A 38 -12.87 -23.87 9.25
N LYS A 39 -12.21 -25.00 8.97
CA LYS A 39 -12.60 -26.33 9.46
C LYS A 39 -12.35 -26.50 10.97
N GLY A 40 -11.28 -25.89 11.49
CA GLY A 40 -10.91 -25.94 12.91
C GLY A 40 -11.72 -24.98 13.77
N THR A 41 -12.24 -23.88 13.20
CA THR A 41 -13.19 -23.00 13.86
C THR A 41 -14.57 -23.65 13.90
N GLN A 42 -14.72 -24.65 14.76
CA GLN A 42 -16.02 -25.18 15.14
C GLN A 42 -16.88 -24.02 15.66
N TYR A 43 -17.93 -23.69 14.91
CA TYR A 43 -19.01 -22.76 15.28
C TYR A 43 -18.74 -21.25 15.21
N LEU A 44 -17.64 -20.75 14.63
CA LEU A 44 -17.60 -19.34 14.22
C LEU A 44 -18.35 -19.20 12.89
N PRO A 45 -19.53 -18.56 12.87
CA PRO A 45 -20.21 -18.35 11.61
C PRO A 45 -19.32 -17.45 10.76
N ILE A 46 -19.05 -17.86 9.52
CA ILE A 46 -18.35 -17.03 8.52
C ILE A 46 -19.01 -15.63 8.45
N SER A 47 -20.33 -15.57 8.67
CA SER A 47 -21.09 -14.33 8.75
C SER A 47 -20.67 -13.39 9.89
N VAL A 48 -20.22 -13.89 11.04
CA VAL A 48 -19.71 -13.07 12.14
C VAL A 48 -18.37 -12.46 11.76
N ILE A 49 -17.46 -13.25 11.18
CA ILE A 49 -16.15 -12.75 10.73
C ILE A 49 -16.34 -11.68 9.65
N VAL A 50 -17.15 -11.95 8.63
CA VAL A 50 -17.45 -11.01 7.55
C VAL A 50 -18.07 -9.72 8.11
N ARG A 51 -19.04 -9.85 9.03
CA ARG A 51 -19.69 -8.70 9.67
C ARG A 51 -18.69 -7.85 10.44
N THR A 52 -17.87 -8.47 11.31
CA THR A 52 -16.86 -7.75 12.09
C THR A 52 -15.82 -7.07 11.21
N THR A 53 -15.39 -7.72 10.13
CA THR A 53 -14.46 -7.10 9.16
C THR A 53 -15.11 -5.91 8.47
N TYR A 54 -16.37 -6.04 8.04
CA TYR A 54 -17.11 -4.95 7.41
C TYR A 54 -17.29 -3.76 8.34
N GLU A 55 -17.70 -3.98 9.58
CA GLU A 55 -17.86 -2.93 10.60
C GLU A 55 -16.54 -2.19 10.89
N ARG A 56 -15.43 -2.93 10.99
CA ARG A 56 -14.09 -2.34 11.17
C ARG A 56 -13.68 -1.49 9.97
N LEU A 57 -13.93 -2.00 8.75
CA LEU A 57 -13.65 -1.26 7.53
C LEU A 57 -14.49 0.00 7.44
N GLN A 58 -15.80 -0.08 7.72
CA GLN A 58 -16.69 1.08 7.70
C GLN A 58 -16.19 2.19 8.64
N LYS A 59 -15.81 1.83 9.87
CA LYS A 59 -15.23 2.79 10.83
C LYS A 59 -13.94 3.42 10.28
N LEU A 60 -13.05 2.61 9.72
CA LEU A 60 -11.82 3.08 9.11
C LEU A 60 -12.08 4.05 7.95
N PHE A 61 -13.02 3.73 7.06
CA PHE A 61 -13.38 4.57 5.92
C PHE A 61 -13.93 5.93 6.37
N ILE A 62 -14.81 5.96 7.37
CA ILE A 62 -15.33 7.23 7.91
C ILE A 62 -14.20 8.08 8.48
N THR A 63 -13.28 7.49 9.24
CA THR A 63 -12.12 8.21 9.79
C THR A 63 -11.22 8.75 8.67
N LYS A 64 -10.96 7.93 7.64
CA LYS A 64 -10.10 8.32 6.52
C LYS A 64 -10.74 9.36 5.61
N ASP A 65 -12.04 9.30 5.41
CA ASP A 65 -12.80 10.32 4.69
C ASP A 65 -12.70 11.67 5.41
N ARG A 66 -12.94 11.71 6.73
CA ARG A 66 -12.77 12.95 7.52
C ARG A 66 -11.35 13.52 7.45
N GLU A 67 -10.35 12.66 7.51
CA GLU A 67 -8.94 13.06 7.36
C GLU A 67 -8.66 13.62 5.96
N ALA A 68 -9.21 13.00 4.92
CA ALA A 68 -9.08 13.48 3.54
C ALA A 68 -9.78 14.84 3.35
N GLN A 69 -10.99 15.00 3.89
CA GLN A 69 -11.73 16.26 3.82
C GLN A 69 -11.02 17.39 4.56
N SER A 70 -10.44 17.13 5.74
CA SER A 70 -9.65 18.15 6.45
C SER A 70 -8.38 18.53 5.70
N GLN A 71 -7.71 17.56 5.06
CA GLN A 71 -6.55 17.82 4.19
C GLN A 71 -6.94 18.65 2.96
N LEU A 72 -8.07 18.34 2.31
CA LEU A 72 -8.60 19.11 1.18
C LEU A 72 -8.94 20.54 1.59
N ALA A 73 -9.61 20.73 2.73
CA ALA A 73 -9.94 22.07 3.26
C ALA A 73 -8.66 22.88 3.55
N ALA A 74 -7.62 22.23 4.09
CA ALA A 74 -6.32 22.84 4.34
C ALA A 74 -5.46 23.01 3.06
N ARG A 75 -5.97 22.63 1.87
CA ARG A 75 -5.25 22.62 0.58
C ARG A 75 -3.96 21.80 0.62
N ILE A 76 -3.91 20.81 1.51
CA ILE A 76 -2.78 19.91 1.67
C ILE A 76 -2.84 18.87 0.54
N ARG A 77 -1.88 18.94 -0.40
CA ARG A 77 -1.85 18.12 -1.61
C ARG A 77 -1.37 16.68 -1.39
N PHE A 78 -0.70 16.43 -0.27
CA PHE A 78 -0.03 15.17 0.02
C PHE A 78 -0.39 14.67 1.41
N SER A 79 -0.39 13.36 1.63
CA SER A 79 -0.72 12.80 2.95
C SER A 79 0.23 13.32 4.02
N GLN A 80 -0.30 13.50 5.23
CA GLN A 80 0.48 14.01 6.37
C GLN A 80 1.71 13.15 6.67
N ARG A 81 1.63 11.83 6.43
CA ARG A 81 2.76 10.91 6.56
C ARG A 81 3.88 11.22 5.55
N LEU A 82 3.54 11.52 4.30
CA LEU A 82 4.52 11.88 3.29
C LEU A 82 5.18 13.22 3.63
N LEU A 83 4.39 14.22 4.04
CA LEU A 83 4.91 15.52 4.45
C LEU A 83 5.86 15.42 5.65
N ALA A 84 5.49 14.65 6.68
CA ALA A 84 6.36 14.41 7.83
C ALA A 84 7.67 13.72 7.43
N ALA A 85 7.62 12.78 6.48
CA ALA A 85 8.83 12.13 5.97
C ALA A 85 9.72 13.10 5.16
N ILE A 86 9.11 13.97 4.35
CA ILE A 86 9.83 15.02 3.61
C ILE A 86 10.52 15.97 4.59
N GLU A 87 9.81 16.43 5.63
CA GLU A 87 10.37 17.37 6.61
C GLU A 87 11.53 16.74 7.39
N LYS A 88 11.36 15.49 7.86
CA LYS A 88 12.43 14.74 8.53
C LYS A 88 13.66 14.56 7.61
N ASN A 89 13.45 14.28 6.33
CA ASN A 89 14.54 14.17 5.37
C ASN A 89 15.22 15.53 5.14
N ARG A 90 14.46 16.63 5.17
CA ARG A 90 14.99 17.99 5.03
C ARG A 90 15.87 18.38 6.21
N GLU A 91 15.49 18.03 7.43
CA GLU A 91 16.32 18.22 8.63
C GLU A 91 17.67 17.51 8.50
N GLY A 92 17.69 16.30 7.91
CA GLY A 92 18.89 15.51 7.69
C GLY A 92 19.75 15.96 6.49
N ILE A 93 19.20 16.75 5.56
CA ILE A 93 19.86 17.14 4.30
C ILE A 93 19.80 18.67 4.15
N GLN A 94 20.64 19.38 4.90
CA GLN A 94 20.71 20.84 4.86
C GLN A 94 21.37 21.40 3.59
N LYS A 95 22.16 20.59 2.88
CA LYS A 95 23.02 21.04 1.76
C LYS A 95 22.50 20.71 0.37
N MET A 96 21.34 20.07 0.26
CA MET A 96 20.81 19.63 -1.04
C MET A 96 19.31 19.86 -1.12
N ARG A 97 18.87 20.38 -2.27
CA ARG A 97 17.47 20.63 -2.58
C ARG A 97 17.11 19.88 -3.85
N VAL A 98 16.12 18.99 -3.79
CA VAL A 98 15.54 18.37 -4.99
C VAL A 98 14.64 19.41 -5.65
N THR A 99 14.93 19.80 -6.89
CA THR A 99 14.17 20.81 -7.64
C THR A 99 13.18 20.20 -8.62
N HIS A 100 13.47 18.99 -9.10
CA HIS A 100 12.63 18.29 -10.05
C HIS A 100 12.63 16.78 -9.81
N TYR A 101 11.49 16.13 -10.03
CA TYR A 101 11.36 14.68 -10.02
C TYR A 101 10.51 14.24 -11.22
N ASP A 102 11.13 13.49 -12.13
CA ASP A 102 10.44 12.81 -13.22
C ASP A 102 10.02 11.42 -12.77
N ARG A 103 8.71 11.22 -12.61
CA ARG A 103 8.13 9.95 -12.19
C ARG A 103 8.26 8.83 -13.24
N ARG A 104 8.24 9.15 -14.54
CA ARG A 104 8.31 8.15 -15.62
C ARG A 104 9.74 7.64 -15.77
N ALA A 105 10.71 8.54 -15.69
CA ALA A 105 12.12 8.18 -15.73
C ALA A 105 12.66 7.73 -14.37
N SER A 106 11.94 8.00 -13.27
CA SER A 106 12.42 7.82 -11.90
C SER A 106 13.72 8.59 -11.60
N VAL A 107 13.90 9.75 -12.23
CA VAL A 107 15.08 10.61 -12.09
C VAL A 107 14.75 11.84 -11.27
N PHE A 108 15.66 12.26 -10.40
CA PHE A 108 15.56 13.49 -9.63
C PHE A 108 16.74 14.41 -9.91
N VAL A 109 16.48 15.72 -9.95
CA VAL A 109 17.49 16.77 -10.07
C VAL A 109 17.73 17.37 -8.69
N VAL A 110 18.99 17.41 -8.28
CA VAL A 110 19.41 17.92 -6.97
C VAL A 110 20.33 19.11 -7.17
N GLU A 111 20.02 20.22 -6.53
CA GLU A 111 20.91 21.36 -6.41
C GLU A 111 21.60 21.32 -5.05
N LYS A 112 22.91 21.58 -5.04
CA LYS A 112 23.65 21.81 -3.81
C LYS A 112 23.39 23.24 -3.34
N LEU A 113 22.97 23.40 -2.09
CA LEU A 113 22.87 24.69 -1.44
C LEU A 113 24.28 25.06 -0.95
N GLU A 114 24.94 26.00 -1.64
CA GLU A 114 26.18 26.58 -1.15
C GLU A 114 25.90 27.40 0.12
N PRO A 115 26.78 27.35 1.15
CA PRO A 115 26.66 28.25 2.28
C PRO A 115 26.71 29.70 1.78
N PHE A 116 25.82 30.54 2.28
CA PHE A 116 25.89 31.98 1.99
C PHE A 116 27.14 32.54 2.68
N GLU A 117 28.25 32.65 1.95
CA GLU A 117 29.41 33.42 2.38
C GLU A 117 29.05 34.91 2.25
N GLY A 118 28.44 35.45 3.31
CA GLY A 118 28.32 36.88 3.49
C GLY A 118 29.71 37.48 3.64
N TRP A 119 30.03 38.44 2.77
CA TRP A 119 31.28 39.18 2.77
C TRP A 119 31.49 39.88 4.12
N GLY A 120 32.70 39.75 4.66
CA GLY A 120 33.19 40.52 5.79
C GLY A 120 33.45 41.98 5.46
#